data_AF-A0A357D591-F1
#
_entry.id   AF-A0A357D591-F1
#
_cell.length_a   1.000
_cell.length_b   1.000
_cell.length_c   1.000
_cell.angle_alpha   90.00
_cell.angle_beta   90.00
_cell.angle_gamma   90.00
#
_symmetry.space_group_name_H-M   'P 1'
#
loop_
_entity.id
_entity.type
_entity.pdbx_description
1 polymer ?
#
loop_
_entity_poly.entity_id
_entity_poly.type
_entity_poly.pdbx_seq_one_letter_code
_entity_poly.pdbx_strand_id
1 'polypeptide(L)'
;MKPEALVGAPYTERITVEKAISYEDAATLMTQLENKKLITKDGKIKDTMKAQLAAGTLDLGERFSQAAQKAIFRAIQKADTRPPIRDASREVTVRRKERVLLSPQFTALWDRIKQKTTYRVQIDQETLVASSVADLQNMPPIPKARLVSQTADIDIQTAGVSHVERELRTTDLQDSYDALPDILRVITTQTQLKRSTVGRIIKESGRGCDFLSNPQAFTEKALEIITRNRHNLAIDGIRYVKLAGEEYYVQEIFDSAELIANLDRNAVPVDNSVYDHVIFDSQLESRFSESLDNDPDVKMFFKIPSRFKIETPIGTYNPDWAVYLEKNGEHKLYFVLETKGTTDL
;
A
#
# COMPACT_ATOMS: atom_id res chain seq x y z
N MET A 1 -4.03 -38.61 19.53
CA MET A 1 -2.88 -38.55 20.46
C MET A 1 -3.40 -38.57 21.88
N LYS A 2 -2.91 -39.46 22.74
CA LYS A 2 -3.24 -39.45 24.17
C LYS A 2 -2.58 -38.22 24.83
N PRO A 3 -3.26 -37.49 25.72
CA PRO A 3 -2.73 -36.27 26.36
C PRO A 3 -1.46 -36.53 27.21
N GLU A 4 -1.18 -37.80 27.53
CA GLU A 4 0.01 -38.25 28.27
C GLU A 4 1.31 -38.16 27.45
N ALA A 5 1.24 -38.04 26.11
CA ALA A 5 2.42 -37.98 25.23
C ALA A 5 3.05 -36.58 25.09
N LEU A 6 2.43 -35.55 25.68
CA LEU A 6 2.93 -34.16 25.66
C LEU A 6 3.63 -33.76 26.96
N VAL A 7 3.61 -34.63 27.99
CA VAL A 7 4.28 -34.37 29.27
C VAL A 7 5.77 -34.68 29.11
N GLY A 8 6.59 -33.62 29.00
CA GLY A 8 8.06 -33.72 28.93
C GLY A 8 8.68 -33.53 27.54
N ALA A 9 7.88 -33.20 26.52
CA ALA A 9 8.41 -32.86 25.19
C ALA A 9 8.96 -31.42 25.18
N PRO A 10 10.23 -31.19 24.79
CA PRO A 10 10.77 -29.84 24.66
C PRO A 10 10.07 -29.12 23.51
N TYR A 11 9.51 -27.95 23.80
CA TYR A 11 8.87 -27.09 22.81
C TYR A 11 9.68 -25.79 22.69
N THR A 12 9.79 -25.26 21.48
CA THR A 12 10.44 -23.96 21.25
C THR A 12 9.39 -22.88 21.36
N GLU A 13 9.34 -22.22 22.51
CA GLU A 13 8.55 -21.01 22.68
C GLU A 13 9.32 -19.81 22.12
N ARG A 14 8.72 -19.05 21.20
CA ARG A 14 9.22 -17.69 20.92
C ARG A 14 8.86 -16.81 22.10
N ILE A 15 9.73 -16.80 23.10
CA ILE A 15 9.65 -15.84 24.20
C ILE A 15 10.12 -14.51 23.63
N THR A 16 9.18 -13.58 23.46
CA THR A 16 9.53 -12.20 23.13
C THR A 16 10.04 -11.57 24.41
N VAL A 17 11.36 -11.55 24.59
CA VAL A 17 11.98 -10.89 25.75
C VAL A 17 12.07 -9.40 25.44
N GLU A 18 11.20 -8.62 26.08
CA GLU A 18 11.30 -7.17 26.08
C GLU A 18 12.51 -6.76 26.92
N LYS A 19 13.62 -6.45 26.25
CA LYS A 19 14.80 -5.90 26.91
C LYS A 19 14.71 -4.38 26.88
N ALA A 20 14.40 -3.78 28.03
CA ALA A 20 14.42 -2.34 28.18
C ALA A 20 15.86 -1.82 28.16
N ILE A 21 16.08 -0.70 27.47
CA ILE A 21 17.34 0.05 27.57
C ILE A 21 17.30 0.79 28.90
N SER A 22 18.26 0.49 29.78
CA SER A 22 18.34 1.12 31.10
C SER A 22 18.81 2.57 31.00
N TYR A 23 18.56 3.36 32.05
CA TYR A 23 19.07 4.73 32.15
C TYR A 23 20.61 4.78 32.10
N GLU A 24 21.29 3.78 32.68
CA GLU A 24 22.75 3.67 32.67
C GLU A 24 23.29 3.39 31.26
N ASP A 25 22.60 2.56 30.48
CA ASP A 25 22.97 2.29 29.08
C ASP A 25 22.78 3.55 28.21
N ALA A 26 21.71 4.32 28.45
CA ALA A 26 21.46 5.59 27.76
C ALA A 26 22.53 6.65 28.13
N ALA A 27 22.92 6.75 29.40
CA ALA A 27 23.98 7.66 29.84
C ALA A 27 25.32 7.30 29.21
N THR A 28 25.67 6.01 29.17
CA THR A 28 26.89 5.50 28.53
C THR A 28 26.90 5.81 27.03
N LEU A 29 25.77 5.60 26.35
CA LEU A 29 25.60 5.94 24.93
C LEU A 29 25.80 7.44 24.69
N MET A 30 25.25 8.29 25.56
CA MET A 30 25.42 9.75 25.47
C MET A 30 26.89 10.15 25.58
N THR A 31 27.63 9.59 26.55
CA THR A 31 29.07 9.83 26.69
C THR A 31 29.87 9.31 25.49
N GLN A 32 29.50 8.17 24.91
CA GLN A 32 30.14 7.65 23.70
C GLN A 32 29.90 8.56 22.48
N LEU A 33 28.69 9.06 22.30
CA LEU A 33 28.35 10.00 21.24
C LEU A 33 29.07 11.34 21.43
N GLU A 34 29.25 11.79 22.68
CA GLU A 34 30.03 13.00 23.00
C GLU A 34 31.52 12.81 22.68
N ASN A 35 32.10 11.67 23.08
CA ASN A 35 33.49 11.32 22.80
C ASN A 35 33.77 11.17 21.30
N LYS A 36 32.84 10.58 20.54
CA LYS A 36 32.89 10.53 19.07
C LYS A 36 32.63 11.89 18.41
N LYS A 37 32.43 12.96 19.20
CA LYS A 37 32.12 14.34 18.77
C LYS A 37 30.84 14.45 17.95
N LEU A 38 29.92 13.49 18.04
CA LEU A 38 28.65 13.44 17.30
C LEU A 38 27.57 14.32 17.94
N ILE A 39 27.65 14.52 19.26
CA ILE A 39 26.83 15.48 20.01
C ILE A 39 27.71 16.55 20.68
N THR A 40 27.11 17.67 21.11
CA THR A 40 27.76 18.68 21.96
C THR A 40 27.69 18.29 23.44
N LYS A 41 28.46 18.98 24.30
CA LYS A 41 28.39 18.81 25.77
C LYS A 41 26.98 19.04 26.34
N ASP A 42 26.18 19.86 25.66
CA ASP A 42 24.79 20.14 26.01
C ASP A 42 23.79 19.12 25.42
N GLY A 43 24.28 18.05 24.78
CA GLY A 43 23.45 17.01 24.16
C GLY A 43 22.83 17.38 22.82
N LYS A 44 23.28 18.45 22.15
CA LYS A 44 22.77 18.81 20.81
C LYS A 44 23.44 17.97 19.73
N ILE A 45 22.64 17.43 18.82
CA ILE A 45 23.08 16.67 17.65
C ILE A 45 23.84 17.59 16.69
N LYS A 46 25.07 17.23 16.31
CA LYS A 46 25.85 17.96 15.29
C LYS A 46 25.51 17.50 13.89
N ASP A 47 25.83 18.33 12.88
CA ASP A 47 25.54 18.03 11.47
C ASP A 47 26.25 16.77 10.96
N THR A 48 27.38 16.39 11.57
CA THR A 48 28.07 15.11 11.31
C THR A 48 27.22 13.90 11.69
N MET A 49 26.53 13.97 12.83
CA MET A 49 25.61 12.92 13.27
C MET A 49 24.34 12.90 12.44
N LYS A 50 23.83 14.06 11.99
CA LYS A 50 22.70 14.12 11.06
C LYS A 50 23.01 13.47 9.72
N ALA A 51 24.20 13.71 9.17
CA ALA A 51 24.64 13.07 7.93
C ALA A 51 24.73 11.55 8.08
N GLN A 52 25.26 11.05 9.21
CA GLN A 52 25.33 9.61 9.50
C GLN A 52 23.95 8.98 9.77
N LEU A 53 23.03 9.73 10.38
CA LEU A 53 21.64 9.33 10.58
C LEU A 53 20.90 9.23 9.23
N ALA A 54 21.10 10.19 8.32
CA ALA A 54 20.51 10.14 6.99
C ALA A 54 21.07 8.98 6.14
N ALA A 55 22.36 8.68 6.28
CA ALA A 55 23.03 7.57 5.58
C ALA A 55 22.79 6.19 6.23
N GLY A 56 22.20 6.12 7.43
CA GLY A 56 22.01 4.87 8.18
C GLY A 56 23.31 4.22 8.68
N THR A 57 24.41 4.96 8.72
CA THR A 57 25.76 4.45 9.07
C THR A 57 26.19 4.82 10.49
N LEU A 58 25.25 5.20 11.35
CA LEU A 58 25.58 5.60 12.72
C LEU A 58 26.07 4.39 13.53
N ASP A 59 27.38 4.34 13.79
CA ASP A 59 28.00 3.29 14.58
C ASP A 59 27.79 3.53 16.08
N LEU A 60 26.87 2.76 16.66
CA LEU A 60 26.52 2.75 18.08
C LEU A 60 27.33 1.71 18.91
N GLY A 61 28.32 1.05 18.30
CA GLY A 61 29.17 0.03 18.94
C GLY A 61 28.50 -1.34 19.10
N GLU A 62 29.32 -2.37 19.33
CA GLU A 62 28.91 -3.79 19.41
C GLU A 62 28.08 -4.16 20.65
N ARG A 63 27.97 -3.25 21.63
CA ARG A 63 27.26 -3.50 22.90
C ARG A 63 25.74 -3.64 22.73
N PHE A 64 25.18 -3.13 21.63
CA PHE A 64 23.75 -3.20 21.33
C PHE A 64 23.49 -4.19 20.20
N SER A 65 22.46 -5.04 20.36
CA SER A 65 21.99 -5.89 19.26
C SER A 65 21.45 -5.04 18.10
N GLN A 66 21.39 -5.59 16.89
CA GLN A 66 20.86 -4.87 15.72
C GLN A 66 19.43 -4.33 15.94
N ALA A 67 18.60 -5.04 16.69
CA ALA A 67 17.25 -4.60 17.05
C ALA A 67 17.28 -3.38 17.99
N ALA A 68 18.16 -3.37 18.99
CA ALA A 68 18.35 -2.25 19.90
C ALA A 68 18.93 -1.04 19.17
N GLN A 69 19.90 -1.24 18.26
CA GLN A 69 20.43 -0.16 17.41
C GLN A 69 19.33 0.47 16.55
N LYS A 70 18.45 -0.32 15.92
CA LYS A 70 17.29 0.19 15.17
C LYS A 70 16.32 0.98 16.06
N ALA A 71 16.06 0.52 17.29
CA ALA A 71 15.20 1.22 18.23
C ALA A 71 15.80 2.56 18.68
N ILE A 72 17.09 2.59 19.01
CA ILE A 72 17.83 3.81 19.36
C ILE A 72 17.85 4.79 18.18
N PHE A 73 18.10 4.29 16.98
CA PHE A 73 18.08 5.09 15.76
C PHE A 73 16.72 5.75 15.53
N ARG A 74 15.61 5.01 15.68
CA ARG A 74 14.25 5.56 15.61
C ARG A 74 14.00 6.60 16.70
N ALA A 75 14.47 6.36 17.92
CA ALA A 75 14.32 7.30 19.04
C ALA A 75 15.07 8.62 18.76
N ILE A 76 16.29 8.54 18.22
CA ILE A 76 17.09 9.70 17.82
C ILE A 76 16.43 10.44 16.65
N GLN A 77 15.95 9.74 15.61
CA GLN A 77 15.24 10.37 14.49
C GLN A 77 13.99 11.10 14.96
N LYS A 78 13.22 10.50 15.87
CA LYS A 78 12.03 11.14 16.46
C LYS A 78 12.39 12.38 17.25
N ALA A 79 13.52 12.38 17.97
CA ALA A 79 14.00 13.52 18.74
C ALA A 79 14.57 14.66 17.85
N ASP A 80 15.19 14.33 16.71
CA ASP A 80 15.70 15.33 15.74
C ASP A 80 14.61 15.87 14.80
N THR A 81 13.40 15.32 14.84
CA THR A 81 12.29 15.80 14.03
C THR A 81 11.89 17.20 14.50
N ARG A 82 12.49 18.22 13.87
CA ARG A 82 12.10 19.61 14.11
C ARG A 82 10.68 19.80 13.59
N PRO A 83 9.78 20.42 14.37
CA PRO A 83 8.52 20.86 13.81
C PRO A 83 8.83 21.79 12.64
N PRO A 84 8.19 21.61 11.47
CA PRO A 84 8.43 22.48 10.33
C PRO A 84 8.03 23.91 10.74
N ILE A 85 9.02 24.79 10.89
CA ILE A 85 8.78 26.22 11.11
C ILE A 85 8.27 26.76 9.78
N ARG A 86 7.05 27.29 9.79
CA ARG A 86 6.38 27.80 8.60
C ARG A 86 6.38 29.31 8.63
N ASP A 87 6.59 29.89 7.47
CA ASP A 87 6.35 31.31 7.29
C ASP A 87 4.83 31.54 7.23
N ALA A 88 4.27 32.08 8.31
CA ALA A 88 2.86 32.40 8.42
C ALA A 88 2.41 33.43 7.38
N SER A 89 3.33 34.26 6.84
CA SER A 89 2.99 35.24 5.79
C SER A 89 2.67 34.58 4.45
N ARG A 90 3.03 33.30 4.27
CA ARG A 90 2.82 32.52 3.04
C ARG A 90 1.72 31.48 3.18
N GLU A 91 1.03 31.48 4.32
CA GLU A 91 -0.20 30.73 4.49
C GLU A 91 -1.34 31.42 3.72
N VAL A 92 -2.06 30.63 2.95
CA VAL A 92 -3.21 31.07 2.16
C VAL A 92 -4.42 30.24 2.54
N THR A 93 -5.56 30.92 2.62
CA THR A 93 -6.85 30.28 2.82
C THR A 93 -7.43 29.96 1.45
N VAL A 94 -7.55 28.67 1.14
CA VAL A 94 -8.14 28.20 -0.12
C VAL A 94 -9.65 28.38 -0.06
N ARG A 95 -10.19 29.17 -0.98
CA ARG A 95 -11.60 29.53 -1.04
C ARG A 95 -12.27 28.96 -2.28
N ARG A 96 -13.51 28.49 -2.07
CA ARG A 96 -14.38 28.03 -3.15
C ARG A 96 -14.92 29.23 -3.92
N LYS A 97 -14.80 29.20 -5.25
CA LYS A 97 -15.34 30.25 -6.13
C LYS A 97 -16.83 29.99 -6.38
N GLU A 98 -17.70 30.51 -5.51
CA GLU A 98 -19.16 30.34 -5.62
C GLU A 98 -19.72 30.76 -6.99
N ARG A 99 -19.18 31.84 -7.58
CA ARG A 99 -19.58 32.30 -8.93
C ARG A 99 -19.30 31.26 -10.02
N VAL A 100 -18.23 30.49 -9.89
CA VAL A 100 -17.83 29.46 -10.85
C VAL A 100 -18.77 28.26 -10.74
N LEU A 101 -19.15 27.86 -9.53
CA LEU A 101 -20.11 26.77 -9.30
C LEU A 101 -21.52 27.08 -9.81
N LEU A 102 -21.90 28.36 -9.79
CA LEU A 102 -23.18 28.83 -10.36
C LEU A 102 -23.10 29.08 -11.87
N SER A 103 -21.94 28.92 -12.49
CA SER A 103 -21.79 29.16 -13.92
C SER A 103 -22.51 28.09 -14.76
N PRO A 104 -23.06 28.46 -15.92
CA PRO A 104 -23.64 27.49 -16.86
C PRO A 104 -22.62 26.45 -17.33
N GLN A 105 -21.35 26.84 -17.42
CA GLN A 105 -20.24 25.98 -17.85
C GLN A 105 -19.99 24.85 -16.84
N PHE A 106 -19.90 25.19 -15.55
CA PHE A 106 -19.78 24.20 -14.49
C PHE A 106 -21.01 23.30 -14.44
N THR A 107 -22.21 23.86 -14.54
CA THR A 107 -23.46 23.09 -14.47
C THR A 107 -23.53 22.05 -15.59
N ALA A 108 -23.23 22.44 -16.83
CA ALA A 108 -23.23 21.53 -17.97
C ALA A 108 -22.20 20.40 -17.84
N LEU A 109 -21.06 20.68 -17.19
CA LEU A 109 -20.06 19.68 -16.86
C LEU A 109 -20.54 18.77 -15.73
N TRP A 110 -21.00 19.35 -14.64
CA TRP A 110 -21.45 18.63 -13.45
C TRP A 110 -22.59 17.67 -13.79
N ASP A 111 -23.55 18.08 -14.61
CA ASP A 111 -24.66 17.24 -15.03
C ASP A 111 -24.23 15.97 -15.79
N ARG A 112 -23.07 16.03 -16.47
CA ARG A 112 -22.49 14.86 -17.16
C ARG A 112 -21.83 13.88 -16.19
N ILE A 113 -21.27 14.36 -15.07
CA ILE A 113 -20.43 13.55 -14.17
C ILE A 113 -21.08 13.20 -12.83
N LYS A 114 -22.09 13.95 -12.40
CA LYS A 114 -22.74 13.80 -11.08
C LYS A 114 -23.46 12.47 -10.88
N GLN A 115 -23.71 11.72 -11.95
CA GLN A 115 -24.47 10.49 -11.91
C GLN A 115 -23.72 9.42 -11.13
N LYS A 116 -24.36 8.82 -10.11
CA LYS A 116 -23.79 7.61 -9.51
C LYS A 116 -23.98 6.46 -10.49
N THR A 117 -22.89 5.75 -10.75
CA THR A 117 -22.88 4.63 -11.67
C THR A 117 -22.60 3.34 -10.93
N THR A 118 -23.30 2.28 -11.31
CA THR A 118 -22.91 0.91 -11.01
C THR A 118 -22.30 0.27 -12.26
N TYR A 119 -21.62 -0.86 -12.11
CA TYR A 119 -21.02 -1.58 -13.22
C TYR A 119 -21.66 -2.95 -13.40
N ARG A 120 -21.66 -3.43 -14.63
CA ARG A 120 -21.89 -4.84 -14.98
C ARG A 120 -20.65 -5.36 -15.68
N VAL A 121 -20.16 -6.50 -15.21
CA VAL A 121 -19.06 -7.21 -15.85
C VAL A 121 -19.61 -8.40 -16.60
N GLN A 122 -19.18 -8.56 -17.84
CA GLN A 122 -19.36 -9.79 -18.59
C GLN A 122 -18.01 -10.52 -18.67
N ILE A 123 -17.89 -11.66 -17.97
CA ILE A 123 -16.70 -12.50 -18.00
C ILE A 123 -16.98 -13.69 -18.93
N ASP A 124 -16.15 -13.88 -19.95
CA ASP A 124 -16.15 -15.11 -20.73
C ASP A 124 -15.54 -16.24 -19.89
N GLN A 125 -16.37 -17.22 -19.56
CA GLN A 125 -15.97 -18.34 -18.73
C GLN A 125 -14.94 -19.24 -19.43
N GLU A 126 -15.03 -19.41 -20.75
CA GLU A 126 -14.10 -20.27 -21.48
C GLU A 126 -12.73 -19.61 -21.60
N THR A 127 -12.69 -18.30 -21.84
CA THR A 127 -11.43 -17.54 -21.80
C THR A 127 -10.80 -17.59 -20.40
N LEU A 128 -11.59 -17.40 -19.34
CA LEU A 128 -11.09 -17.48 -17.96
C LEU A 128 -10.44 -18.84 -17.66
N VAL A 129 -11.10 -19.93 -18.07
CA VAL A 129 -10.57 -21.28 -17.87
C VAL A 129 -9.27 -21.46 -18.65
N ALA A 130 -9.27 -21.14 -19.95
CA ALA A 130 -8.10 -21.32 -20.80
C ALA A 130 -6.88 -20.53 -20.30
N SER A 131 -7.05 -19.25 -19.97
CA SER A 131 -5.97 -18.39 -19.44
C SER A 131 -5.46 -18.88 -18.08
N SER A 132 -6.37 -19.28 -17.18
CA SER A 132 -5.96 -19.79 -15.86
C SER A 132 -5.25 -21.13 -15.92
N VAL A 133 -5.65 -22.01 -16.85
CA VAL A 133 -4.99 -23.30 -17.10
C VAL A 133 -3.57 -23.07 -17.63
N ALA A 134 -3.41 -22.18 -18.61
CA ALA A 134 -2.10 -21.85 -19.18
C ALA A 134 -1.15 -21.25 -18.13
N ASP A 135 -1.63 -20.31 -17.31
CA ASP A 135 -0.81 -19.70 -16.25
C ASP A 135 -0.43 -20.69 -15.15
N LEU A 136 -1.36 -21.57 -14.74
CA LEU A 136 -1.06 -22.64 -13.78
C LEU A 136 -0.04 -23.64 -14.33
N GLN A 137 -0.09 -23.96 -15.62
CA GLN A 137 0.91 -24.83 -16.24
C GLN A 137 2.30 -24.19 -16.23
N ASN A 138 2.37 -22.89 -16.51
CA ASN A 138 3.61 -22.11 -16.57
C ASN A 138 4.16 -21.68 -15.20
N MET A 139 3.43 -21.91 -14.11
CA MET A 139 3.90 -21.50 -12.79
C MET A 139 5.16 -22.27 -12.36
N PRO A 140 6.08 -21.66 -11.60
CA PRO A 140 7.26 -22.35 -11.07
C PRO A 140 6.91 -23.62 -10.29
N PRO A 141 7.81 -24.61 -10.21
CA PRO A 141 7.61 -25.79 -9.37
C PRO A 141 7.38 -25.38 -7.91
N ILE A 142 6.37 -25.98 -7.27
CA ILE A 142 6.07 -25.67 -5.88
C ILE A 142 7.06 -26.40 -4.97
N PRO A 143 7.75 -25.69 -4.07
CA PRO A 143 8.69 -26.31 -3.17
C PRO A 143 7.97 -27.23 -2.18
N LYS A 144 8.59 -28.38 -1.89
CA LYS A 144 8.13 -29.29 -0.84
C LYS A 144 8.11 -28.56 0.50
N ALA A 145 7.12 -28.86 1.33
CA ALA A 145 7.09 -28.34 2.69
C ALA A 145 8.29 -28.91 3.48
N ARG A 146 9.00 -28.05 4.21
CA ARG A 146 10.19 -28.42 4.99
C ARG A 146 10.02 -28.04 6.44
N LEU A 147 10.32 -28.98 7.34
CA LEU A 147 10.56 -28.68 8.74
C LEU A 147 12.04 -28.41 8.92
N VAL A 148 12.37 -27.20 9.33
CA VAL A 148 13.73 -26.82 9.73
C VAL A 148 13.76 -26.79 11.25
N SER A 149 14.47 -27.74 11.85
CA SER A 149 14.77 -27.76 13.28
C SER A 149 16.19 -27.26 13.47
N GLN A 150 16.34 -26.16 14.20
CA GLN A 150 17.63 -25.59 14.56
C GLN A 150 17.82 -25.74 16.07
N THR A 151 18.88 -26.45 16.47
CA THR A 151 19.23 -26.63 17.88
C THR A 151 20.49 -25.82 18.18
N ALA A 152 20.40 -24.90 19.12
CA ALA A 152 21.53 -24.11 19.60
C ALA A 152 21.68 -24.29 21.11
N ASP A 153 22.91 -24.46 21.57
CA ASP A 153 23.23 -24.36 22.99
C ASP A 153 23.45 -22.89 23.32
N ILE A 154 22.77 -22.40 24.35
CA ILE A 154 22.90 -21.02 24.83
C ILE A 154 23.68 -21.07 26.14
N ASP A 155 24.86 -20.46 26.15
CA ASP A 155 25.65 -20.27 27.37
C ASP A 155 25.46 -18.83 27.86
N ILE A 156 24.90 -18.71 29.07
CA ILE A 156 24.54 -17.43 29.70
C ILE A 156 25.56 -17.14 30.78
N GLN A 157 26.49 -16.23 30.50
CA GLN A 157 27.49 -15.75 31.45
C GLN A 157 27.23 -14.28 31.81
N THR A 158 27.80 -13.81 32.92
CA THR A 158 27.65 -12.42 33.39
C THR A 158 28.14 -11.38 32.38
N ALA A 159 29.05 -11.78 31.46
CA ALA A 159 29.59 -10.93 30.40
C ALA A 159 28.69 -10.88 29.13
N GLY A 160 27.70 -11.76 29.00
CA GLY A 160 26.80 -11.80 27.84
C GLY A 160 26.23 -13.19 27.56
N VAL A 161 25.32 -13.24 26.58
CA VAL A 161 24.75 -14.50 26.06
C VAL A 161 25.54 -14.89 24.82
N SER A 162 26.17 -16.06 24.86
CA SER A 162 26.82 -16.68 23.69
C SER A 162 26.02 -17.88 23.22
N HIS A 163 26.00 -18.14 21.91
CA HIS A 163 25.30 -19.30 21.34
C HIS A 163 26.26 -20.07 20.45
N VAL A 164 26.17 -21.38 20.48
CA VAL A 164 26.86 -22.28 19.56
C VAL A 164 25.79 -23.08 18.82
N GLU A 165 25.68 -22.85 17.52
CA GLU A 165 24.79 -23.62 16.64
C GLU A 165 25.33 -25.05 16.55
N ARG A 166 24.55 -26.02 17.04
CA ARG A 166 25.01 -27.40 17.17
C ARG A 166 24.56 -28.27 16.01
N GLU A 167 23.32 -28.10 15.55
CA GLU A 167 22.74 -28.96 14.51
C GLU A 167 21.59 -28.24 13.78
N LEU A 168 21.64 -28.26 12.45
CA LEU A 168 20.55 -27.86 11.57
C LEU A 168 19.99 -29.11 10.87
N ARG A 169 18.80 -29.55 11.28
CA ARG A 169 18.09 -30.66 10.64
C ARG A 169 16.98 -30.12 9.75
N THR A 170 17.11 -30.38 8.45
CA THR A 170 16.03 -30.13 7.48
C THR A 170 15.36 -31.45 7.16
N THR A 171 14.07 -31.57 7.45
CA THR A 171 13.27 -32.75 7.08
C THR A 171 12.22 -32.31 6.07
N ASP A 172 12.23 -32.90 4.87
CA ASP A 172 11.14 -32.72 3.91
C ASP A 172 9.89 -33.43 4.45
N LEU A 173 8.75 -32.72 4.52
CA LEU A 173 7.45 -33.31 4.81
C LEU A 173 6.98 -34.06 3.56
N GLN A 174 7.27 -35.35 3.47
CA GLN A 174 6.69 -36.24 2.47
C GLN A 174 5.47 -36.95 3.04
N ASP A 175 4.34 -36.85 2.32
CA ASP A 175 3.15 -37.69 2.46
C ASP A 175 2.47 -37.74 3.84
N SER A 176 2.77 -36.78 4.73
CA SER A 176 2.29 -36.76 6.12
C SER A 176 1.15 -35.76 6.38
N TYR A 177 0.23 -35.61 5.41
CA TYR A 177 -0.98 -34.81 5.62
C TYR A 177 -2.15 -35.72 6.02
N ASP A 178 -2.52 -35.73 7.30
CA ASP A 178 -3.68 -36.48 7.82
C ASP A 178 -5.03 -35.95 7.26
N ALA A 179 -5.07 -34.68 6.86
CA ALA A 179 -6.23 -34.04 6.26
C ALA A 179 -5.82 -33.01 5.21
N LEU A 180 -6.40 -33.11 4.01
CA LEU A 180 -6.21 -32.12 2.95
C LEU A 180 -7.23 -30.98 3.09
N PRO A 181 -6.82 -29.71 2.91
CA PRO A 181 -7.74 -28.59 2.92
C PRO A 181 -8.68 -28.64 1.70
N ASP A 182 -9.90 -28.11 1.86
CA ASP A 182 -10.84 -27.95 0.74
C ASP A 182 -10.42 -26.74 -0.12
N ILE A 183 -9.50 -26.98 -1.04
CA ILE A 183 -8.97 -25.98 -1.98
C ILE A 183 -10.09 -25.33 -2.80
N LEU A 184 -11.10 -26.10 -3.22
CA LEU A 184 -12.21 -25.57 -4.00
C LEU A 184 -13.00 -24.55 -3.19
N ARG A 185 -13.29 -24.83 -1.91
CA ARG A 185 -13.97 -23.88 -1.03
C ARG A 185 -13.14 -22.62 -0.81
N VAL A 186 -11.83 -22.74 -0.57
CA VAL A 186 -10.96 -21.56 -0.38
C VAL A 186 -10.99 -20.66 -1.61
N ILE A 187 -10.75 -21.23 -2.80
CA ILE A 187 -10.70 -20.46 -4.04
C ILE A 187 -12.09 -19.89 -4.39
N THR A 188 -13.16 -20.67 -4.25
CA THR A 188 -14.52 -20.22 -4.61
C THR A 188 -15.04 -19.12 -3.70
N THR A 189 -14.76 -19.16 -2.40
CA THR A 189 -15.14 -18.08 -1.47
C THR A 189 -14.45 -16.76 -1.82
N GLN A 190 -13.16 -16.81 -2.19
CA GLN A 190 -12.38 -15.61 -2.51
C GLN A 190 -12.66 -15.08 -3.93
N THR A 191 -12.85 -15.98 -4.90
CA THR A 191 -13.03 -15.60 -6.32
C THR A 191 -14.50 -15.46 -6.72
N GLN A 192 -15.44 -15.90 -5.88
CA GLN A 192 -16.89 -15.97 -6.18
C GLN A 192 -17.21 -16.79 -7.45
N LEU A 193 -16.29 -17.65 -7.88
CA LEU A 193 -16.48 -18.55 -9.03
C LEU A 193 -17.27 -19.80 -8.59
N LYS A 194 -17.93 -20.45 -9.56
CA LYS A 194 -18.59 -21.73 -9.35
C LYS A 194 -17.55 -22.81 -9.01
N ARG A 195 -17.89 -23.70 -8.07
CA ARG A 195 -17.03 -24.85 -7.71
C ARG A 195 -16.64 -25.70 -8.93
N SER A 196 -17.56 -25.85 -9.90
CA SER A 196 -17.31 -26.59 -11.14
C SER A 196 -16.24 -25.95 -12.01
N THR A 197 -16.22 -24.61 -12.12
CA THR A 197 -15.22 -23.87 -12.91
C THR A 197 -13.83 -23.98 -12.29
N VAL A 198 -13.72 -23.80 -10.97
CA VAL A 198 -12.43 -23.96 -10.26
C VAL A 198 -11.91 -25.40 -10.36
N GLY A 199 -12.79 -26.38 -10.16
CA GLY A 199 -12.44 -27.79 -10.33
C GLY A 199 -11.97 -28.12 -11.75
N ARG A 200 -12.61 -27.52 -12.77
CA ARG A 200 -12.20 -27.64 -14.17
C ARG A 200 -10.80 -27.06 -14.40
N ILE A 201 -10.52 -25.84 -13.93
CA ILE A 201 -9.21 -25.19 -14.05
C ILE A 201 -8.10 -26.06 -13.43
N ILE A 202 -8.30 -26.53 -12.19
CA ILE A 202 -7.30 -27.35 -11.50
C ILE A 202 -7.08 -28.68 -12.24
N LYS A 203 -8.16 -29.32 -12.70
CA LYS A 203 -8.07 -30.59 -13.43
C LYS A 203 -7.38 -30.45 -14.79
N GLU A 204 -7.74 -29.44 -15.58
CA GLU A 204 -7.18 -29.18 -16.92
C GLU A 204 -5.74 -28.67 -16.86
N SER A 205 -5.33 -28.01 -15.78
CA SER A 205 -3.93 -27.59 -15.60
C SER A 205 -2.94 -28.75 -15.48
N GLY A 206 -3.39 -29.95 -15.07
CA GLY A 206 -2.51 -31.11 -14.84
C GLY A 206 -1.56 -30.96 -13.64
N ARG A 207 -1.62 -29.84 -12.91
CA ARG A 207 -0.76 -29.54 -11.75
C ARG A 207 -1.37 -29.98 -10.41
N GLY A 208 -2.45 -30.77 -10.43
CA GLY A 208 -3.11 -31.25 -9.21
C GLY A 208 -2.19 -32.07 -8.28
N CYS A 209 -1.14 -32.69 -8.80
CA CYS A 209 -0.14 -33.40 -7.99
C CYS A 209 0.68 -32.46 -7.09
N ASP A 210 0.86 -31.19 -7.48
CA ASP A 210 1.60 -30.21 -6.69
C ASP A 210 0.85 -29.85 -5.40
N PHE A 211 -0.48 -29.93 -5.43
CA PHE A 211 -1.32 -29.77 -4.24
C PHE A 211 -1.01 -30.83 -3.18
N LEU A 212 -0.72 -32.07 -3.58
CA LEU A 212 -0.34 -33.13 -2.64
C LEU A 212 1.05 -32.89 -2.03
N SER A 213 1.94 -32.25 -2.79
CA SER A 213 3.30 -31.94 -2.33
C SER A 213 3.29 -30.80 -1.29
N ASN A 214 2.53 -29.74 -1.55
CA ASN A 214 2.39 -28.62 -0.63
C ASN A 214 1.00 -27.97 -0.80
N PRO A 215 -0.01 -28.42 -0.03
CA PRO A 215 -1.38 -27.96 -0.15
C PRO A 215 -1.54 -26.45 0.02
N GLN A 216 -0.77 -25.86 0.95
CA GLN A 216 -0.84 -24.42 1.23
C GLN A 216 -0.28 -23.60 0.08
N ALA A 217 0.97 -23.86 -0.33
CA ALA A 217 1.62 -23.08 -1.38
C ALA A 217 0.89 -23.20 -2.72
N PHE A 218 0.39 -24.40 -3.05
CA PHE A 218 -0.44 -24.59 -4.25
C PHE A 218 -1.74 -23.79 -4.17
N THR A 219 -2.43 -23.79 -3.02
CA THR A 219 -3.69 -23.06 -2.84
C THR A 219 -3.47 -21.55 -2.99
N GLU A 220 -2.42 -21.00 -2.40
CA GLU A 220 -2.06 -19.58 -2.52
C GLU A 220 -1.77 -19.22 -3.98
N LYS A 221 -0.95 -20.01 -4.68
CA LYS A 221 -0.60 -19.74 -6.08
C LYS A 221 -1.78 -19.92 -7.04
N ALA A 222 -2.59 -20.95 -6.85
CA ALA A 222 -3.79 -21.13 -7.65
C ALA A 222 -4.80 -20.00 -7.43
N LEU A 223 -4.98 -19.56 -6.18
CA LEU A 223 -5.83 -18.43 -5.87
C LEU A 223 -5.32 -17.14 -6.52
N GLU A 224 -4.02 -16.85 -6.40
CA GLU A 224 -3.36 -15.67 -7.01
C GLU A 224 -3.61 -15.63 -8.52
N ILE A 225 -3.29 -16.72 -9.24
CA ILE A 225 -3.43 -16.81 -10.70
C ILE A 225 -4.88 -16.67 -11.15
N ILE A 226 -5.80 -17.42 -10.54
CA ILE A 226 -7.22 -17.38 -10.91
C ILE A 226 -7.82 -15.99 -10.63
N THR A 227 -7.44 -15.38 -9.51
CA THR A 227 -7.91 -14.04 -9.13
C THR A 227 -7.40 -12.99 -10.13
N ARG A 228 -6.12 -13.04 -10.49
CA ARG A 228 -5.51 -12.14 -11.48
C ARG A 228 -6.20 -12.24 -12.84
N ASN A 229 -6.38 -13.45 -13.36
CA ASN A 229 -7.04 -13.65 -14.65
C ASN A 229 -8.51 -13.23 -14.65
N ARG A 230 -9.22 -13.47 -13.53
CA ARG A 230 -10.57 -12.95 -13.33
C ARG A 230 -10.59 -11.42 -13.32
N HIS A 231 -9.64 -10.76 -12.64
CA HIS A 231 -9.56 -9.30 -12.61
C HIS A 231 -9.28 -8.72 -13.99
N ASN A 232 -8.34 -9.28 -14.74
CA ASN A 232 -8.02 -8.84 -16.10
C ASN A 232 -9.25 -8.89 -17.01
N LEU A 233 -9.96 -10.02 -17.04
CA LEU A 233 -11.20 -10.16 -17.82
C LEU A 233 -12.32 -9.26 -17.30
N ALA A 234 -12.35 -8.98 -16.00
CA ALA A 234 -13.35 -8.08 -15.43
C ALA A 234 -13.16 -6.63 -15.85
N ILE A 235 -11.91 -6.19 -16.00
CA ILE A 235 -11.56 -4.85 -16.50
C ILE A 235 -11.97 -4.73 -17.97
N ASP A 236 -11.65 -5.72 -18.81
CA ASP A 236 -11.96 -5.69 -20.24
C ASP A 236 -13.48 -5.73 -20.52
N GLY A 237 -14.22 -6.44 -19.67
CA GLY A 237 -15.67 -6.66 -19.81
C GLY A 237 -16.56 -5.65 -19.09
N ILE A 238 -16.01 -4.55 -18.54
CA ILE A 238 -16.77 -3.62 -17.70
C ILE A 238 -17.69 -2.71 -18.54
N ARG A 239 -18.95 -2.58 -18.11
CA ARG A 239 -19.88 -1.58 -18.62
C ARG A 239 -20.56 -0.86 -17.48
N TYR A 240 -20.62 0.47 -17.58
CA TYR A 240 -21.26 1.32 -16.57
C TYR A 240 -22.73 1.56 -16.88
N VAL A 241 -23.56 1.50 -15.84
CA VAL A 241 -24.99 1.78 -15.88
C VAL A 241 -25.30 2.84 -14.83
N LYS A 242 -26.05 3.87 -15.22
CA LYS A 242 -26.48 4.93 -14.31
C LYS A 242 -27.51 4.39 -13.32
N LEU A 243 -27.35 4.74 -12.04
CA LEU A 243 -28.36 4.47 -11.01
C LEU A 243 -29.44 5.55 -11.12
N ALA A 244 -30.67 5.15 -11.43
CA ALA A 244 -31.77 6.07 -11.63
C ALA A 244 -32.11 6.82 -10.32
N GLY A 245 -32.00 8.15 -10.36
CA GLY A 245 -32.31 9.02 -9.21
C GLY A 245 -31.20 9.16 -8.18
N GLU A 246 -30.04 8.53 -8.39
CA GLU A 246 -28.88 8.68 -7.52
C GLU A 246 -27.80 9.55 -8.17
N GLU A 247 -27.65 10.76 -7.62
CA GLU A 247 -26.68 11.75 -8.08
C GLU A 247 -25.87 12.27 -6.90
N TYR A 248 -24.66 12.72 -7.18
CA TYR A 248 -23.86 13.52 -6.27
C TYR A 248 -24.33 14.97 -6.29
N TYR A 249 -24.62 15.51 -5.11
CA TYR A 249 -24.86 16.93 -4.98
C TYR A 249 -23.53 17.68 -4.91
N VAL A 250 -23.49 18.89 -5.48
CA VAL A 250 -22.29 19.75 -5.47
C VAL A 250 -21.77 19.97 -4.05
N GLN A 251 -22.68 20.16 -3.08
CA GLN A 251 -22.33 20.38 -1.67
C GLN A 251 -21.75 19.13 -0.98
N GLU A 252 -22.08 17.92 -1.46
CA GLU A 252 -21.51 16.69 -0.91
C GLU A 252 -20.06 16.49 -1.36
N ILE A 253 -19.75 16.93 -2.58
CA ILE A 253 -18.45 16.72 -3.19
C ILE A 253 -17.50 17.89 -2.90
N PHE A 254 -17.93 19.12 -3.15
CA PHE A 254 -17.11 20.31 -3.00
C PHE A 254 -17.32 20.95 -1.63
N ASP A 255 -16.31 20.80 -0.77
CA ASP A 255 -16.34 21.35 0.58
C ASP A 255 -16.41 22.88 0.55
N SER A 256 -17.27 23.45 1.41
CA SER A 256 -17.33 24.88 1.67
C SER A 256 -16.36 25.32 2.77
N ALA A 257 -15.75 24.36 3.49
CA ALA A 257 -14.76 24.66 4.50
C ALA A 257 -13.51 25.27 3.85
N GLU A 258 -13.12 26.44 4.35
CA GLU A 258 -11.88 27.09 3.98
C GLU A 258 -10.69 26.25 4.49
N LEU A 259 -9.83 25.79 3.58
CA LEU A 259 -8.64 25.00 3.92
C LEU A 259 -7.42 25.92 4.00
N ILE A 260 -6.63 25.80 5.06
CA ILE A 260 -5.36 26.53 5.18
C ILE A 260 -4.27 25.73 4.46
N ALA A 261 -3.62 26.36 3.48
CA ALA A 261 -2.51 25.81 2.72
C ALA A 261 -1.34 26.80 2.68
N ASN A 262 -0.22 26.41 2.09
CA ASN A 262 0.98 27.25 2.02
C ASN A 262 1.56 27.26 0.60
N LEU A 263 1.81 28.46 0.07
CA LEU A 263 2.25 28.67 -1.32
C LEU A 263 3.61 28.02 -1.63
N ASP A 264 4.50 27.89 -0.65
CA ASP A 264 5.82 27.28 -0.88
C ASP A 264 5.81 25.76 -0.81
N ARG A 265 4.70 25.16 -0.37
CA ARG A 265 4.65 23.73 -0.05
C ARG A 265 3.59 22.96 -0.80
N ASN A 266 2.35 23.45 -0.79
CA ASN A 266 1.20 22.66 -1.17
C ASN A 266 0.03 23.47 -1.72
N ALA A 267 0.24 24.68 -2.22
CA ALA A 267 -0.80 25.48 -2.88
C ALA A 267 -0.27 26.19 -4.12
N VAL A 268 -0.99 26.07 -5.24
CA VAL A 268 -0.77 26.86 -6.46
C VAL A 268 -2.00 27.75 -6.69
N PRO A 269 -1.84 29.08 -6.88
CA PRO A 269 -2.95 29.96 -7.26
C PRO A 269 -3.39 29.67 -8.70
N VAL A 270 -4.70 29.58 -8.93
CA VAL A 270 -5.26 29.27 -10.25
C VAL A 270 -6.53 30.06 -10.53
N ASP A 271 -6.76 30.39 -11.79
CA ASP A 271 -7.92 31.19 -12.22
C ASP A 271 -9.07 30.32 -12.73
N ASN A 272 -8.78 29.29 -13.53
CA ASN A 272 -9.75 28.47 -14.25
C ASN A 272 -10.24 27.24 -13.46
N SER A 273 -10.28 27.34 -12.12
CA SER A 273 -10.70 26.26 -11.21
C SER A 273 -11.88 26.65 -10.32
N VAL A 274 -12.50 25.63 -9.70
CA VAL A 274 -13.58 25.79 -8.71
C VAL A 274 -13.10 26.36 -7.38
N TYR A 275 -11.80 26.27 -7.10
CA TYR A 275 -11.12 26.91 -5.97
C TYR A 275 -10.12 27.96 -6.49
N ASP A 276 -9.80 28.96 -5.66
CA ASP A 276 -8.78 29.97 -5.98
C ASP A 276 -7.35 29.43 -5.93
N HIS A 277 -7.14 28.34 -5.21
CA HIS A 277 -5.89 27.61 -5.18
C HIS A 277 -6.15 26.12 -5.33
N VAL A 278 -5.21 25.43 -5.96
CA VAL A 278 -5.14 23.98 -5.96
C VAL A 278 -4.20 23.53 -4.85
N ILE A 279 -4.69 22.64 -3.99
CA ILE A 279 -3.85 21.93 -3.03
C ILE A 279 -3.25 20.70 -3.71
N PHE A 280 -1.92 20.61 -3.68
CA PHE A 280 -1.18 19.51 -4.29
C PHE A 280 -0.36 18.74 -3.26
N ASP A 281 -0.18 17.44 -3.51
CA ASP A 281 0.66 16.56 -2.68
C ASP A 281 2.01 16.24 -3.33
N SER A 282 2.17 16.56 -4.62
CA SER A 282 3.39 16.32 -5.39
C SER A 282 3.77 17.53 -6.24
N GLN A 283 5.06 17.71 -6.54
CA GLN A 283 5.50 18.75 -7.48
C GLN A 283 4.97 18.52 -8.91
N LEU A 284 4.65 17.27 -9.26
CA LEU A 284 4.05 16.94 -10.55
C LEU A 284 2.64 17.53 -10.66
N GLU A 285 1.82 17.34 -9.62
CA GLU A 285 0.47 17.91 -9.54
C GLU A 285 0.51 19.46 -9.60
N SER A 286 1.48 20.10 -8.93
CA SER A 286 1.68 21.55 -8.99
C SER A 286 1.91 22.03 -10.42
N ARG A 287 2.91 21.48 -11.12
CA ARG A 287 3.20 21.85 -12.52
C ARG A 287 2.06 21.52 -13.47
N PHE A 288 1.37 20.42 -13.22
CA PHE A 288 0.21 20.01 -14.01
C PHE A 288 -0.93 21.04 -13.89
N SER A 289 -1.20 21.51 -12.67
CA SER A 289 -2.21 22.54 -12.41
C SER A 289 -1.88 23.87 -13.09
N GLU A 290 -0.62 24.31 -13.00
CA GLU A 290 -0.14 25.51 -13.71
C GLU A 290 -0.27 25.36 -15.23
N SER A 291 0.03 24.17 -15.76
CA SER A 291 -0.07 23.92 -17.20
C SER A 291 -1.53 23.96 -17.68
N LEU A 292 -2.45 23.39 -16.91
CA LEU A 292 -3.89 23.45 -17.20
C LEU A 292 -4.43 24.88 -17.11
N ASP A 293 -3.98 25.66 -16.13
CA ASP A 293 -4.47 27.03 -15.95
C ASP A 293 -4.00 27.99 -17.06
N ASN A 294 -2.80 27.74 -17.60
CA ASN A 294 -2.21 28.53 -18.68
C ASN A 294 -2.60 28.07 -20.10
N ASP A 295 -3.30 26.94 -20.25
CA ASP A 295 -3.72 26.44 -21.55
C ASP A 295 -5.00 27.16 -22.02
N PRO A 296 -4.99 27.89 -23.15
CA PRO A 296 -6.16 28.65 -23.63
C PRO A 296 -7.34 27.76 -24.07
N ASP A 297 -7.07 26.49 -24.40
CA ASP A 297 -8.11 25.51 -24.73
C ASP A 297 -8.81 25.00 -23.46
N VAL A 298 -8.18 25.11 -22.27
CA VAL A 298 -8.79 24.71 -20.99
C VAL A 298 -9.72 25.81 -20.50
N LYS A 299 -11.01 25.50 -20.42
CA LYS A 299 -12.03 26.44 -19.91
C LYS A 299 -12.28 26.27 -18.42
N MET A 300 -12.10 25.06 -17.91
CA MET A 300 -12.23 24.78 -16.48
C MET A 300 -11.49 23.50 -16.14
N PHE A 301 -10.89 23.43 -14.95
CA PHE A 301 -10.40 22.19 -14.38
C PHE A 301 -10.56 22.18 -12.87
N PHE A 302 -10.57 21.00 -12.26
CA PHE A 302 -10.51 20.89 -10.80
C PHE A 302 -10.01 19.51 -10.38
N LYS A 303 -9.32 19.48 -9.24
CA LYS A 303 -9.03 18.25 -8.52
C LYS A 303 -10.34 17.71 -7.96
N ILE A 304 -10.63 16.44 -8.22
CA ILE A 304 -11.87 15.81 -7.81
C ILE A 304 -11.73 15.40 -6.33
N PRO A 305 -12.61 15.84 -5.44
CA PRO A 305 -12.55 15.45 -4.04
C PRO A 305 -12.69 13.93 -3.85
N SER A 306 -11.98 13.37 -2.87
CA SER A 306 -11.96 11.92 -2.57
C SER A 306 -13.33 11.30 -2.21
N ARG A 307 -14.33 12.16 -1.95
CA ARG A 307 -15.73 11.77 -1.74
C ARG A 307 -16.41 11.28 -3.02
N PHE A 308 -15.94 11.71 -4.20
CA PHE A 308 -16.46 11.24 -5.49
C PHE A 308 -15.87 9.86 -5.80
N LYS A 309 -16.70 8.83 -5.89
CA LYS A 309 -16.23 7.45 -6.07
C LYS A 309 -16.95 6.78 -7.23
N ILE A 310 -16.18 6.04 -8.01
CA ILE A 310 -16.67 5.20 -9.10
C ILE A 310 -16.45 3.75 -8.66
N GLU A 311 -17.53 2.98 -8.62
CA GLU A 311 -17.46 1.55 -8.33
C GLU A 311 -16.76 0.80 -9.47
N THR A 312 -15.83 -0.10 -9.16
CA THR A 312 -15.19 -1.00 -10.14
C THR A 312 -15.18 -2.44 -9.62
N PRO A 313 -14.99 -3.44 -10.50
CA PRO A 313 -14.91 -4.86 -10.13
C PRO A 313 -13.81 -5.19 -9.12
N ILE A 314 -12.79 -4.34 -9.04
CA ILE A 314 -11.61 -4.50 -8.18
C ILE A 314 -11.60 -3.53 -6.99
N GLY A 315 -12.68 -2.76 -6.80
CA GLY A 315 -12.82 -1.79 -5.69
C GLY A 315 -13.31 -0.42 -6.14
N THR A 316 -13.50 0.49 -5.21
CA THR A 316 -13.86 1.88 -5.55
C THR A 316 -12.64 2.64 -6.05
N TYR A 317 -12.83 3.40 -7.11
CA TYR A 317 -11.83 4.26 -7.72
C TYR A 317 -12.24 5.74 -7.59
N ASN A 318 -11.26 6.62 -7.41
CA ASN A 318 -11.43 8.08 -7.39
C ASN A 318 -10.52 8.68 -8.47
N PRO A 319 -11.08 9.33 -9.50
CA PRO A 319 -10.27 10.10 -10.46
C PRO A 319 -9.65 11.32 -9.80
N ASP A 320 -8.45 11.70 -10.25
CA ASP A 320 -7.73 12.83 -9.65
C ASP A 320 -8.21 14.18 -10.19
N TRP A 321 -8.45 14.28 -11.51
CA TRP A 321 -8.80 15.55 -12.15
C TRP A 321 -9.96 15.44 -13.14
N ALA A 322 -10.77 16.48 -13.21
CA ALA A 322 -11.68 16.76 -14.32
C ALA A 322 -11.15 17.97 -15.10
N VAL A 323 -11.05 17.85 -16.41
CA VAL A 323 -10.59 18.92 -17.31
C VAL A 323 -11.60 19.14 -18.42
N TYR A 324 -12.09 20.37 -18.53
CA TYR A 324 -13.00 20.83 -19.56
C TYR A 324 -12.25 21.63 -20.62
N LEU A 325 -12.19 21.06 -21.82
CA LEU A 325 -11.48 21.61 -22.96
C LEU A 325 -12.48 22.08 -24.02
N GLU A 326 -12.17 23.20 -24.65
CA GLU A 326 -12.82 23.69 -25.86
C GLU A 326 -11.77 23.91 -26.93
N LYS A 327 -11.84 23.12 -28.01
CA LYS A 327 -10.91 23.21 -29.13
C LYS A 327 -11.68 23.11 -30.44
N ASN A 328 -11.45 24.06 -31.34
CA ASN A 328 -12.12 24.14 -32.65
C ASN A 328 -13.67 24.13 -32.56
N GLY A 329 -14.24 24.70 -31.49
CA GLY A 329 -15.69 24.72 -31.25
C GLY A 329 -16.28 23.41 -30.71
N GLU A 330 -15.46 22.39 -30.44
CA GLU A 330 -15.88 21.17 -29.74
C GLU A 330 -15.55 21.24 -28.25
N HIS A 331 -16.54 20.94 -27.42
CA HIS A 331 -16.39 20.82 -25.97
C HIS A 331 -16.16 19.37 -25.56
N LYS A 332 -15.05 19.09 -24.87
CA LYS A 332 -14.70 17.75 -24.37
C LYS A 332 -14.39 17.79 -22.89
N LEU A 333 -14.83 16.73 -22.20
CA LEU A 333 -14.56 16.51 -20.79
C LEU A 333 -13.64 15.31 -20.66
N TYR A 334 -12.53 15.49 -19.97
CA TYR A 334 -11.55 14.44 -19.71
C TYR A 334 -11.42 14.21 -18.21
N PHE A 335 -11.35 12.94 -17.83
CA PHE A 335 -10.83 12.55 -16.53
C PHE A 335 -9.35 12.23 -16.69
N VAL A 336 -8.51 12.87 -15.88
CA VAL A 336 -7.08 12.57 -15.87
C VAL A 336 -6.79 11.68 -14.68
N LEU A 337 -6.10 10.59 -14.99
CA LEU A 337 -5.62 9.59 -14.05
C LEU A 337 -4.14 9.87 -13.78
N GLU A 338 -3.78 10.14 -12.52
CA GLU A 338 -2.39 10.05 -12.11
C GLU A 338 -2.12 8.59 -11.72
N THR A 339 -1.37 7.86 -12.54
CA THR A 339 -0.87 6.55 -12.14
C THR A 339 0.15 6.79 -11.03
N LYS A 340 -0.29 6.79 -9.77
CA LYS A 340 0.62 6.67 -8.63
C LYS A 340 1.36 5.35 -8.83
N GLY A 341 2.68 5.44 -9.01
CA GLY A 341 3.56 4.34 -9.39
C GLY A 341 3.70 3.29 -8.29
N THR A 342 2.64 2.54 -8.03
CA THR A 342 2.68 1.25 -7.35
C THR A 342 2.35 0.19 -8.38
N THR A 343 3.42 -0.30 -9.00
CA THR A 343 3.49 -1.62 -9.63
C THR A 343 3.26 -2.65 -8.54
N ASP A 344 2.01 -2.96 -8.24
CA ASP A 344 1.58 -4.20 -7.58
C ASP A 344 0.07 -4.36 -7.90
N LEU A 345 -0.19 -4.89 -9.09
CA LEU A 345 -1.49 -5.39 -9.55
C LEU A 345 -1.43 -6.91 -9.64
#